data_AF-A0A2M7XY22-F1
#
_entry.id   AF-A0A2M7XY22-F1
#
_cell.length_a   1.000
_cell.length_b   1.000
_cell.length_c   1.000
_cell.angle_alpha   90.00
_cell.angle_beta   90.00
_cell.angle_gamma   90.00
#
_symmetry.space_group_name_H-M   'P 1'
#
loop_
_entity.id
_entity.type
_entity.pdbx_description
1 polymer ?
#
loop_
_entity_poly.entity_id
_entity_poly.type
_entity_poly.pdbx_seq_one_letter_code
_entity_poly.pdbx_strand_id
1 'polypeptide(L)'
;MVNLTKQYVDEKKLIKINQLMFEILNKADDKDSFLSIIKDILSPPEQLMVAKRIAIIYLLLKGVDHTTIAKYLKSSRATVAKFSLLFYEKETKLIGIIGELLNNESINHFFEDLFADIFISPGLKIGHWQMHWDHKRRQRDREMVDT
;
A
#
# COMPACT_ATOMS: atom_id res chain seq x y z
N MET A 1 6.82 -8.29 -13.96
CA MET A 1 7.49 -7.09 -14.54
C MET A 1 6.70 -6.70 -15.76
N VAL A 2 6.55 -5.40 -16.04
CA VAL A 2 5.82 -4.93 -17.22
C VAL A 2 6.70 -5.18 -18.45
N ASN A 3 6.13 -5.77 -19.50
CA ASN A 3 6.85 -5.99 -20.75
C ASN A 3 6.92 -4.67 -21.51
N LEU A 4 8.13 -4.12 -21.64
CA LEU A 4 8.39 -2.91 -22.41
C LEU A 4 9.23 -3.26 -23.63
N THR A 5 9.00 -2.54 -24.72
CA THR A 5 9.84 -2.65 -25.92
C THR A 5 11.22 -2.07 -25.64
N LYS A 6 12.24 -2.53 -26.39
CA LYS A 6 13.62 -2.02 -26.25
C LYS A 6 13.80 -0.60 -26.78
N GLN A 7 12.78 -0.05 -27.45
CA GLN A 7 12.81 1.28 -28.04
C GLN A 7 12.40 2.31 -26.99
N TYR A 8 13.28 3.27 -26.76
CA TYR A 8 13.01 4.34 -25.82
C TYR A 8 12.19 5.44 -26.47
N VAL A 9 11.26 5.99 -25.68
CA VAL A 9 10.54 7.21 -26.05
C VAL A 9 11.46 8.39 -25.76
N ASP A 10 11.57 9.31 -26.71
CA ASP A 10 12.32 10.56 -26.55
C ASP A 10 11.81 11.35 -25.33
N GLU A 11 12.72 11.98 -24.58
CA GLU A 11 12.44 12.63 -23.30
C GLU A 11 11.36 13.73 -23.46
N LYS A 12 11.43 14.52 -24.53
CA LYS A 12 10.42 15.55 -24.82
C LYS A 12 9.03 14.96 -25.04
N LYS A 13 8.93 13.78 -25.66
CA LYS A 13 7.66 13.07 -25.84
C LYS A 13 7.18 12.49 -24.52
N LEU A 14 8.10 11.96 -23.70
CA LEU A 14 7.78 11.41 -22.39
C LEU A 14 7.17 12.46 -21.46
N ILE A 15 7.71 13.69 -21.45
CA ILE A 15 7.15 14.80 -20.66
C ILE A 15 5.69 15.07 -21.06
N LYS A 16 5.39 15.11 -22.37
CA LYS A 16 4.01 15.31 -22.86
C LYS A 16 3.08 14.16 -22.47
N ILE A 17 3.55 12.92 -22.54
CA ILE A 17 2.78 11.74 -22.14
C ILE A 17 2.47 11.78 -20.63
N ASN A 18 3.46 12.13 -19.81
CA ASN A 18 3.28 12.27 -18.37
C ASN A 18 2.30 13.40 -18.02
N GLN A 19 2.32 14.50 -18.76
CA GLN A 19 1.38 15.59 -18.57
C GLN A 19 -0.06 15.18 -18.91
N LEU A 20 -0.26 14.47 -20.03
CA LEU A 20 -1.58 13.92 -20.37
C LEU A 20 -2.09 12.98 -19.29
N MET A 21 -1.24 12.08 -18.78
CA MET A 21 -1.60 11.18 -17.68
C MET A 21 -2.02 11.98 -16.43
N PHE A 22 -1.28 13.04 -16.08
CA PHE A 22 -1.61 13.89 -14.95
C PHE A 22 -2.98 14.58 -15.14
N GLU A 23 -3.23 15.17 -16.31
CA GLU A 23 -4.50 15.84 -16.61
C GLU A 23 -5.70 14.89 -16.52
N ILE A 24 -5.56 13.64 -16.99
CA ILE A 24 -6.62 12.62 -16.89
C ILE A 24 -6.87 12.25 -15.43
N LEU A 25 -5.82 11.98 -14.65
CA LEU A 25 -5.96 11.59 -13.25
C LEU A 25 -6.50 12.73 -12.38
N ASN A 26 -6.19 13.98 -12.71
CA ASN A 26 -6.65 15.16 -11.99
C ASN A 26 -8.11 15.53 -12.26
N LYS A 27 -8.76 14.90 -13.26
CA LYS A 27 -10.21 15.05 -13.51
C LYS A 27 -11.08 14.16 -12.62
N ALA A 28 -10.49 13.30 -11.81
CA ALA A 28 -11.26 12.53 -10.84
C ALA A 28 -11.70 13.43 -9.68
N ASP A 29 -13.00 13.72 -9.63
CA ASP A 29 -13.58 14.57 -8.57
C ASP A 29 -13.75 13.82 -7.24
N ASP A 30 -13.86 12.49 -7.30
CA ASP A 30 -14.06 11.63 -6.15
C ASP A 30 -13.28 10.29 -6.25
N LYS A 31 -13.29 9.55 -5.13
CA LYS A 31 -12.58 8.27 -5.01
C LYS A 31 -13.07 7.24 -6.02
N ASP A 32 -14.37 7.18 -6.28
CA ASP A 32 -14.95 6.18 -7.18
C ASP A 32 -14.61 6.48 -8.64
N SER A 33 -14.65 7.75 -9.06
CA SER A 33 -14.17 8.18 -10.38
C SER A 33 -12.70 7.88 -10.56
N PHE A 34 -11.87 8.16 -9.54
CA PHE A 34 -10.45 7.84 -9.59
C PHE A 34 -10.22 6.33 -9.77
N LEU A 35 -10.92 5.49 -9.00
CA LEU A 35 -10.81 4.04 -9.10
C LEU A 35 -11.29 3.52 -10.46
N SER A 36 -12.32 4.13 -11.06
CA SER A 36 -12.78 3.78 -12.40
C SER A 36 -11.70 4.09 -13.44
N ILE A 37 -11.14 5.29 -13.42
CA ILE A 37 -10.08 5.70 -14.35
C ILE A 37 -8.86 4.78 -14.22
N ILE A 38 -8.43 4.47 -12.99
CA ILE A 38 -7.32 3.55 -12.75
C ILE A 38 -7.61 2.15 -13.26
N LYS A 39 -8.86 1.67 -13.18
CA LYS A 39 -9.26 0.37 -13.70
C LYS A 39 -9.20 0.29 -15.22
N ASP A 40 -9.50 1.39 -15.90
CA ASP A 40 -9.42 1.46 -17.36
C ASP A 40 -7.98 1.52 -17.87
N ILE A 41 -7.06 2.09 -17.08
CA ILE A 41 -5.64 2.25 -17.44
C ILE A 41 -4.81 1.02 -17.07
N LEU A 42 -4.99 0.49 -15.86
CA LEU A 42 -4.17 -0.59 -15.32
C LEU A 42 -4.90 -1.92 -15.42
N SER A 43 -4.20 -2.95 -15.91
CA SER A 43 -4.75 -4.30 -15.86
C SER A 43 -4.92 -4.79 -14.40
N PRO A 44 -5.84 -5.75 -14.13
CA PRO A 44 -6.02 -6.30 -12.79
C PRO A 44 -4.72 -6.74 -12.07
N PRO A 45 -3.75 -7.42 -12.73
CA PRO A 45 -2.48 -7.77 -12.06
C PRO A 45 -1.59 -6.55 -11.78
N GLU A 46 -1.65 -5.50 -12.60
CA GLU A 46 -0.87 -4.26 -12.39
C GLU A 46 -1.44 -3.44 -11.24
N GLN A 47 -2.76 -3.35 -11.11
CA GLN A 47 -3.42 -2.72 -9.96
C GLN A 47 -2.97 -3.37 -8.65
N LEU A 48 -3.04 -4.72 -8.59
CA LEU A 48 -2.59 -5.48 -7.43
C LEU A 48 -1.10 -5.25 -7.14
N MET A 49 -0.27 -5.16 -8.18
CA MET A 49 1.15 -4.89 -8.05
C MET A 49 1.41 -3.50 -7.46
N VAL A 50 0.72 -2.46 -7.93
CA VAL A 50 0.86 -1.08 -7.41
C VAL A 50 0.40 -1.02 -5.95
N ALA A 51 -0.78 -1.58 -5.63
CA ALA A 51 -1.30 -1.62 -4.27
C ALA A 51 -0.33 -2.31 -3.29
N LYS A 52 0.22 -3.48 -3.67
CA LYS A 52 1.22 -4.18 -2.86
C LYS A 52 2.49 -3.35 -2.63
N ARG A 53 2.96 -2.60 -3.63
CA ARG A 53 4.16 -1.76 -3.48
C ARG A 53 3.92 -0.62 -2.50
N ILE A 54 2.75 0.03 -2.56
CA ILE A 54 2.36 1.07 -1.60
C ILE A 54 2.31 0.47 -0.19
N ALA A 55 1.68 -0.70 -0.03
CA ALA A 55 1.62 -1.41 1.24
C ALA A 55 3.00 -1.82 1.77
N ILE A 56 3.93 -2.26 0.91
CA ILE A 56 5.31 -2.55 1.33
C ILE A 56 5.98 -1.30 1.90
N ILE A 57 5.93 -0.17 1.17
CA ILE A 57 6.54 1.09 1.63
C ILE A 57 5.95 1.51 2.97
N TYR A 58 4.63 1.43 3.08
CA TYR A 58 3.89 1.72 4.30
C TYR A 58 4.35 0.86 5.50
N LEU A 59 4.39 -0.46 5.35
CA LEU A 59 4.76 -1.38 6.42
C LEU A 59 6.24 -1.25 6.81
N LEU A 60 7.10 -0.92 5.84
CA LEU A 60 8.51 -0.62 6.10
C LEU A 60 8.68 0.66 6.94
N LEU A 61 7.93 1.72 6.65
CA LEU A 61 7.96 2.97 7.43
C LEU A 61 7.49 2.76 8.88
N LYS A 62 6.58 1.81 9.09
CA LYS A 62 6.11 1.41 10.43
C LYS A 62 7.01 0.38 11.13
N GLY A 63 8.11 -0.03 10.49
CA GLY A 63 9.13 -0.89 11.09
C GLY A 63 8.78 -2.38 11.13
N VAL A 64 7.85 -2.86 10.29
CA VAL A 64 7.56 -4.30 10.21
C VAL A 64 8.72 -5.03 9.53
N ASP A 65 9.05 -6.22 10.04
CA ASP A 65 10.13 -7.02 9.48
C ASP A 65 9.83 -7.49 8.06
N HIS A 66 10.88 -7.62 7.25
CA HIS A 66 10.76 -7.95 5.83
C HIS A 66 10.07 -9.30 5.58
N THR A 67 10.20 -10.25 6.51
CA THR A 67 9.68 -11.61 6.39
C THR A 67 8.17 -11.63 6.56
N THR A 68 7.68 -10.90 7.56
CA THR A 68 6.27 -10.73 7.86
C THR A 68 5.56 -9.98 6.73
N ILE A 69 6.15 -8.88 6.22
CA ILE A 69 5.64 -8.16 5.04
C ILE A 69 5.51 -9.11 3.85
N ALA A 70 6.57 -9.87 3.55
CA ALA A 70 6.58 -10.78 2.41
C ALA A 70 5.50 -11.88 2.52
N LYS A 71 5.32 -12.44 3.73
CA LYS A 71 4.33 -13.48 4.01
C LYS A 71 2.91 -12.95 3.87
N TYR A 72 2.61 -11.80 4.47
CA TYR A 72 1.27 -11.24 4.48
C TYR A 72 0.83 -10.75 3.09
N LEU A 73 1.67 -9.96 2.42
CA LEU A 73 1.36 -9.42 1.09
C LEU A 73 1.53 -10.44 -0.04
N LYS A 74 1.93 -11.69 0.29
CA LYS A 74 2.29 -12.74 -0.69
C LYS A 74 3.21 -12.18 -1.76
N SER A 75 4.28 -11.52 -1.33
CA SER A 75 5.31 -10.93 -2.19
C SER A 75 6.65 -11.61 -1.94
N SER A 76 7.52 -11.65 -2.96
CA SER A 76 8.86 -12.23 -2.75
C SER A 76 9.68 -11.38 -1.77
N ARG A 77 10.48 -12.03 -0.93
CA ARG A 77 11.43 -11.36 -0.02
C ARG A 77 12.37 -10.41 -0.77
N ALA A 78 12.77 -10.78 -1.99
CA ALA A 78 13.57 -9.94 -2.87
C ALA A 78 12.86 -8.63 -3.25
N THR A 79 11.53 -8.65 -3.43
CA THR A 79 10.75 -7.44 -3.69
C THR A 79 10.79 -6.54 -2.45
N VAL A 80 10.48 -7.08 -1.27
CA VAL A 80 10.49 -6.29 -0.03
C VAL A 80 11.87 -5.70 0.25
N ALA A 81 12.93 -6.48 0.10
CA ALA A 81 14.30 -6.02 0.27
C ALA A 81 14.68 -4.91 -0.74
N LYS A 82 14.25 -5.03 -2.00
CA LYS A 82 14.45 -3.98 -3.01
C LYS A 82 13.76 -2.68 -2.61
N PHE A 83 12.54 -2.74 -2.11
CA PHE A 83 11.82 -1.56 -1.65
C PHE A 83 12.44 -0.98 -0.38
N SER A 84 12.86 -1.82 0.57
CA SER A 84 13.65 -1.37 1.73
C SER A 84 14.88 -0.58 1.27
N LEU A 85 15.70 -1.11 0.37
CA LEU A 85 16.88 -0.38 -0.13
C LEU A 85 16.54 0.94 -0.84
N LEU A 86 15.48 0.97 -1.65
CA LEU A 86 15.10 2.17 -2.41
C LEU A 86 14.54 3.30 -1.55
N PHE A 87 13.90 2.96 -0.42
CA PHE A 87 13.12 3.89 0.39
C PHE A 87 13.67 4.10 1.81
N TYR A 88 14.64 3.33 2.27
CA TYR A 88 15.23 3.49 3.62
C TYR A 88 16.11 4.75 3.75
N GLU A 89 16.78 5.16 2.68
CA GLU A 89 17.74 6.29 2.72
C GLU A 89 17.28 7.53 1.93
N LYS A 90 16.22 7.42 1.13
CA LYS A 90 15.80 8.51 0.23
C LYS A 90 14.53 9.16 0.75
N GLU A 91 14.62 10.40 1.23
CA GLU A 91 13.48 11.30 1.44
C GLU A 91 12.81 11.60 0.09
N THR A 92 11.98 10.68 -0.37
CA THR A 92 11.14 10.88 -1.55
C THR A 92 9.84 11.54 -1.12
N LYS A 93 9.27 12.39 -1.99
CA LYS A 93 7.94 13.01 -1.75
C LYS A 93 6.89 11.96 -1.38
N LEU A 94 6.99 10.75 -1.92
CA LEU A 94 6.11 9.64 -1.59
C LEU A 94 6.19 9.23 -0.11
N ILE A 95 7.39 9.18 0.48
CA ILE A 95 7.55 8.89 1.91
C ILE A 95 6.93 10.00 2.75
N GLY A 96 7.14 11.27 2.36
CA GLY A 96 6.52 12.42 3.03
C GLY A 96 4.99 12.31 3.03
N ILE A 97 4.38 12.08 1.87
CA ILE A 97 2.93 11.91 1.73
C ILE A 97 2.43 10.71 2.55
N ILE A 98 3.11 9.56 2.47
CA ILE A 98 2.72 8.39 3.27
C ILE A 98 2.84 8.69 4.77
N GLY A 99 3.89 9.40 5.20
CA GLY A 99 4.07 9.85 6.58
C GLY A 99 3.01 10.85 7.05
N GLU A 100 2.55 11.75 6.18
CA GLU A 100 1.44 12.65 6.49
C GLU A 100 0.11 11.88 6.62
N LEU A 101 -0.14 10.90 5.74
CA LEU A 101 -1.30 10.01 5.85
C LEU A 101 -1.25 9.18 7.15
N LEU A 102 -0.06 8.88 7.67
CA LEU A 102 0.14 8.23 8.97
C LEU A 102 -0.16 9.11 10.17
N ASN A 103 -0.28 10.43 10.00
CA ASN A 103 -0.69 11.32 11.06
C ASN A 103 -2.21 11.59 10.99
N ASN A 104 -2.90 11.10 9.96
CA ASN A 104 -4.35 11.21 9.83
C ASN A 104 -5.03 10.05 10.58
N GLU A 105 -5.79 10.37 11.63
CA GLU A 105 -6.47 9.41 12.51
C GLU A 105 -7.40 8.45 11.75
N SER A 106 -8.15 8.93 10.76
CA SER A 106 -9.08 8.10 9.98
C SER A 106 -8.37 6.98 9.19
N ILE A 107 -7.19 7.29 8.66
CA ILE A 107 -6.38 6.36 7.87
C ILE A 107 -5.59 5.44 8.81
N ASN A 108 -5.11 5.97 9.94
CA ASN A 108 -4.45 5.16 10.96
C ASN A 108 -5.30 3.99 11.42
N HIS A 109 -6.59 4.18 11.70
CA HIS A 109 -7.44 3.06 12.14
C HIS A 109 -7.56 1.95 11.10
N PHE A 110 -7.76 2.31 9.83
CA PHE A 110 -7.83 1.33 8.73
C PHE A 110 -6.54 0.51 8.62
N PHE A 111 -5.40 1.16 8.79
CA PHE A 111 -4.13 0.47 8.76
C PHE A 111 -3.74 -0.21 10.07
N GLU A 112 -4.24 0.24 11.22
CA GLU A 112 -4.12 -0.46 12.51
C GLU A 112 -4.81 -1.81 12.45
N ASP A 113 -5.99 -1.89 11.82
CA ASP A 113 -6.66 -3.17 11.58
C ASP A 113 -5.83 -4.08 10.66
N LEU A 114 -5.23 -3.52 9.60
CA LEU A 114 -4.30 -4.26 8.73
C LEU A 114 -3.07 -4.75 9.51
N PHE A 115 -2.50 -3.91 10.38
CA PHE A 115 -1.39 -4.30 11.26
C PHE A 115 -1.80 -5.37 12.25
N ALA A 116 -2.96 -5.21 12.89
CA ALA A 116 -3.49 -6.18 13.81
C ALA A 116 -3.64 -7.53 13.10
N ASP A 117 -4.21 -7.58 11.90
CA ASP A 117 -4.29 -8.81 11.11
C ASP A 117 -2.93 -9.42 10.78
N ILE A 118 -1.91 -8.60 10.49
CA ILE A 118 -0.52 -9.05 10.27
C ILE A 118 0.05 -9.73 11.52
N PHE A 119 -0.10 -9.09 12.68
CA PHE A 119 0.45 -9.61 13.95
C PHE A 119 -0.39 -10.76 14.50
N ILE A 120 -1.71 -10.71 14.38
CA ILE A 120 -2.67 -11.68 14.89
C ILE A 120 -2.70 -12.98 14.07
N SER A 121 -2.14 -12.97 12.86
CA SER A 121 -2.07 -14.15 11.99
C SER A 121 -1.46 -15.36 12.72
N PRO A 122 -2.18 -16.50 12.81
CA PRO A 122 -1.74 -17.64 13.61
C PRO A 122 -0.39 -18.17 13.09
N GLY A 123 0.60 -18.24 13.99
CA GLY A 123 1.88 -18.90 13.76
C GLY A 123 3.14 -18.03 13.79
N LEU A 124 3.11 -16.81 14.35
CA LEU A 124 4.30 -15.96 14.48
C LEU A 124 4.96 -15.91 15.88
N LYS A 125 4.28 -16.30 16.97
CA LYS A 125 4.88 -16.64 18.29
C LYS A 125 3.81 -17.16 19.28
N ILE A 126 4.23 -17.97 20.26
CA ILE A 126 3.38 -18.53 21.33
C ILE A 126 2.87 -17.36 22.23
N GLY A 127 1.54 -17.22 22.39
CA GLY A 127 0.88 -16.16 23.18
C GLY A 127 -0.22 -15.37 22.46
N HIS A 128 -0.39 -15.56 21.14
CA HIS A 128 -1.19 -14.68 20.28
C HIS A 128 -2.72 -14.89 20.25
N TRP A 129 -3.23 -15.99 20.84
CA TRP A 129 -4.66 -16.35 20.74
C TRP A 129 -5.56 -15.40 21.54
N GLN A 130 -5.10 -14.94 22.71
CA GLN A 130 -5.84 -13.98 23.52
C GLN A 130 -6.00 -12.63 22.81
N MET A 131 -4.93 -12.13 22.17
CA MET A 131 -4.97 -10.88 21.40
C MET A 131 -5.92 -10.95 20.20
N HIS A 132 -6.00 -12.11 19.52
CA HIS A 132 -6.99 -12.31 18.43
C HIS A 132 -8.43 -12.12 18.94
N TRP A 133 -8.76 -12.71 20.10
CA TRP A 133 -10.09 -12.60 20.68
C TRP A 133 -10.38 -11.22 21.29
N ASP A 134 -9.36 -10.52 21.78
CA ASP A 134 -9.49 -9.13 22.22
C ASP A 134 -9.73 -8.19 21.03
N HIS A 135 -9.03 -8.40 19.91
CA HIS A 135 -9.22 -7.60 18.70
C HIS A 135 -10.60 -7.79 18.09
N LYS A 136 -11.05 -9.05 17.95
CA LYS A 136 -12.41 -9.37 17.51
C LYS A 136 -13.51 -8.85 18.44
N ARG A 137 -13.23 -8.71 19.75
CA ARG A 137 -14.17 -8.06 20.68
C ARG A 137 -14.26 -6.57 20.41
N ARG A 138 -13.13 -5.88 20.30
CA ARG A 138 -13.10 -4.44 20.01
C ARG A 138 -13.74 -4.07 18.67
N GLN A 139 -13.59 -4.90 17.65
CA GLN A 139 -14.29 -4.69 16.36
C GLN A 139 -15.82 -4.76 16.54
N ARG A 140 -16.32 -5.75 17.27
CA ARG A 140 -17.76 -5.85 17.58
C ARG A 140 -18.26 -4.69 18.45
N ASP A 141 -17.44 -4.23 19.40
CA ASP A 141 -17.83 -3.12 20.27
C ASP A 141 -17.90 -1.80 19.50
N ARG A 142 -17.08 -1.60 18.45
CA ARG A 142 -17.15 -0.43 17.56
C ARG A 142 -18.39 -0.48 16.66
N GLU A 143 -18.69 -1.65 16.09
CA GLU A 143 -19.90 -1.87 15.27
C GLU A 143 -21.20 -1.62 16.05
N MET A 144 -21.19 -1.81 17.38
CA MET A 144 -22.35 -1.55 18.26
C MET A 144 -22.51 -0.07 18.67
N VAL A 145 -21.48 0.77 18.51
CA VAL A 145 -21.53 2.20 18.84
C VAL A 145 -22.00 3.04 17.65
N ASP A 146 -21.90 2.50 16.43
CA ASP A 146 -22.31 3.16 15.18
C ASP A 146 -23.74 2.80 14.71
N THR A 147 -24.53 2.08 15.52
CA THR A 147 -25.98 1.79 15.33
C THR A 147 -26.84 2.47 16.37
#